data_AF-A0A9D6X1U3-F1
#
_entry.id   AF-A0A9D6X1U3-F1
#
_cell.length_a   1.000
_cell.length_b   1.000
_cell.length_c   1.000
_cell.angle_alpha   90.00
_cell.angle_beta   90.00
_cell.angle_gamma   90.00
#
_symmetry.space_group_name_H-M   'P 1'
#
loop_
_entity.id
_entity.type
_entity.pdbx_description
1 polymer ?
#
loop_
_entity_poly.entity_id
_entity_poly.type
_entity_poly.pdbx_seq_one_letter_code
_entity_poly.pdbx_strand_id
1 'polypeptide(L)'
;MISTPLRHARPAWLVLAACTLSCTLAPLASAQSEPPRAGAPAQPGAIELEFWRSAERLGTPEAYRAYLAAFPQGFFAALARAALGASGATGAAGTAGAVRATAPGAAPAAQAGGVPAASPALKYFTAPVMQSGAVTFQLGERFQGPGVLTVGWAGAKRQVVLPPGEWVVLAMADAKVDMTPVPYRFPTRVVADVGTLVLGRFSGTRLMSAMVYQTSVRPISVDDWTDIAGCQPGGLESLFHENTRPSGLRSACAALRPVPAPLTAKSAAMEEARASLARLGATVQGDALATIVVVSEPSRGYLAGTRLDWPGVALGPEADAAAAWTRAASAQNAKRAATVAGLIEWLGTYRKLLDDAYGFKINQDDLKAGASPSGNAALLRDFQPG
;
A
#
# COMPACT_ATOMS: atom_id res chain seq x y z
N MET A 1 51.74 7.06 45.65
CA MET A 1 51.74 5.87 46.54
C MET A 1 50.35 5.25 46.36
N ILE A 2 50.09 4.13 45.72
CA ILE A 2 50.72 2.79 45.58
C ILE A 2 50.25 2.29 44.18
N SER A 3 51.07 2.12 43.13
CA SER A 3 52.03 1.07 42.74
C SER A 3 51.52 -0.40 42.69
N THR A 4 51.18 -0.85 41.46
CA THR A 4 51.43 -2.19 40.79
C THR A 4 50.79 -3.47 41.36
N PRO A 5 50.75 -4.64 40.64
CA PRO A 5 51.16 -5.01 39.25
C PRO A 5 50.05 -5.76 38.44
N LEU A 6 50.02 -5.88 37.09
CA LEU A 6 50.86 -6.59 36.11
C LEU A 6 50.91 -8.13 36.26
N ARG A 7 50.60 -8.85 35.16
CA ARG A 7 50.74 -10.31 34.82
C ARG A 7 49.38 -11.01 34.59
N HIS A 8 49.14 -11.88 33.60
CA HIS A 8 49.99 -12.73 32.76
C HIS A 8 49.35 -13.03 31.39
N ALA A 9 50.21 -13.10 30.36
CA ALA A 9 49.99 -13.77 29.09
C ALA A 9 50.16 -15.30 29.20
N ARG A 10 49.53 -16.06 28.28
CA ARG A 10 49.96 -17.36 27.68
C ARG A 10 48.79 -18.05 26.94
N PRO A 11 49.01 -19.04 26.05
CA PRO A 11 49.86 -19.02 24.86
C PRO A 11 49.17 -19.64 23.62
N ALA A 12 49.77 -19.41 22.46
CA ALA A 12 49.53 -20.16 21.23
C ALA A 12 49.93 -21.63 21.41
N TRP A 13 49.08 -22.54 20.92
CA TRP A 13 49.43 -23.93 20.66
C TRP A 13 49.25 -24.22 19.18
N LEU A 14 50.39 -24.32 18.51
CA LEU A 14 50.59 -25.08 17.27
C LEU A 14 50.32 -26.56 17.57
N VAL A 15 49.47 -27.20 16.77
CA VAL A 15 49.49 -28.65 16.60
C VAL A 15 49.74 -28.93 15.12
N LEU A 16 50.98 -29.34 14.84
CA LEU A 16 51.41 -30.07 13.67
C LEU A 16 51.15 -31.55 13.93
N ALA A 17 50.35 -32.20 13.08
CA ALA A 17 50.33 -33.66 12.92
C ALA A 17 49.96 -33.91 11.44
N ALA A 18 50.94 -34.22 10.61
CA ALA A 18 51.45 -35.56 10.32
C ALA A 18 50.56 -36.29 9.30
N CYS A 19 51.17 -36.43 8.14
CA CYS A 19 50.71 -37.04 6.90
C CYS A 19 50.60 -38.56 7.07
N THR A 20 49.46 -39.16 6.71
CA THR A 20 49.40 -40.57 6.28
C THR A 20 48.55 -40.68 5.02
N LEU A 21 49.24 -40.99 3.93
CA LEU A 21 48.69 -41.49 2.67
C LEU A 21 47.88 -42.77 2.94
N SER A 22 46.60 -42.75 2.59
CA SER A 22 45.86 -43.96 2.23
C SER A 22 45.13 -43.68 0.93
N CYS A 23 45.71 -44.20 -0.15
CA CYS A 23 45.16 -44.18 -1.49
C CYS A 23 44.21 -45.39 -1.62
N THR A 24 42.90 -45.17 -1.48
CA THR A 24 41.89 -46.16 -1.84
C THR A 24 41.22 -45.73 -3.15
N LEU A 25 41.50 -46.49 -4.21
CA LEU A 25 40.81 -46.42 -5.49
C LEU A 25 39.31 -46.68 -5.26
N ALA A 26 38.47 -45.68 -5.52
CA ALA A 26 37.04 -45.87 -5.70
C ALA A 26 36.75 -46.17 -7.18
N PRO A 27 35.90 -47.16 -7.50
CA PRO A 27 35.50 -47.42 -8.87
C PRO A 27 34.65 -46.28 -9.41
N LEU A 28 34.87 -45.93 -10.69
CA LEU A 28 34.02 -45.05 -11.48
C LEU A 28 32.61 -45.65 -11.54
N ALA A 29 31.75 -45.23 -10.62
CA ALA A 29 30.32 -45.48 -10.68
C ALA A 29 29.71 -44.57 -11.74
N SER A 30 29.11 -45.21 -12.74
CA SER A 30 28.43 -44.66 -13.89
C SER A 30 27.61 -43.41 -13.58
N ALA A 31 27.80 -42.37 -14.39
CA ALA A 31 26.88 -41.25 -14.49
C ALA A 31 25.48 -41.79 -14.86
N GLN A 32 24.62 -41.93 -13.85
CA GLN A 32 23.20 -42.13 -14.07
C GLN A 32 22.62 -40.78 -14.48
N SER A 33 22.10 -40.73 -15.70
CA SER A 33 21.23 -39.68 -16.21
C SER A 33 20.09 -39.43 -15.23
N GLU A 34 20.13 -38.28 -14.56
CA GLU A 34 19.08 -37.77 -13.68
C GLU A 34 17.81 -37.55 -14.51
N PRO A 35 16.65 -38.10 -14.13
CA PRO A 35 15.38 -37.86 -14.83
C PRO A 35 15.03 -36.36 -14.74
N PRO A 36 14.36 -35.79 -15.77
CA PRO A 36 14.01 -34.37 -15.75
C PRO A 36 13.13 -34.08 -14.54
N ARG A 37 13.59 -33.16 -13.66
CA ARG A 37 12.78 -32.59 -12.59
C ARG A 37 11.52 -31.99 -13.20
N ALA A 38 10.38 -32.62 -12.91
CA ALA A 38 9.08 -32.02 -13.15
C ALA A 38 8.90 -30.80 -12.23
N GLY A 39 8.57 -29.66 -12.84
CA GLY A 39 7.69 -28.67 -12.24
C GLY A 39 8.29 -27.40 -11.64
N ALA A 40 9.27 -26.75 -12.29
CA ALA A 40 9.37 -25.29 -12.15
C ALA A 40 8.15 -24.66 -12.87
N PRO A 41 7.46 -23.64 -12.30
CA PRO A 41 6.39 -22.96 -13.01
C PRO A 41 6.98 -22.35 -14.29
N ALA A 42 6.42 -22.72 -15.43
CA ALA A 42 6.82 -22.19 -16.73
C ALA A 42 6.70 -20.67 -16.70
N GLN A 43 7.81 -19.95 -16.83
CA GLN A 43 7.79 -18.50 -16.95
C GLN A 43 7.50 -18.12 -18.41
N PRO A 44 6.74 -17.03 -18.67
CA PRO A 44 6.54 -16.56 -20.03
C PRO A 44 7.87 -16.12 -20.64
N GLY A 45 8.10 -16.47 -21.90
CA GLY A 45 9.25 -15.94 -22.65
C GLY A 45 9.12 -14.42 -22.83
N ALA A 46 10.25 -13.71 -22.93
CA ALA A 46 10.25 -12.24 -23.07
C ALA A 46 9.41 -11.75 -24.28
N ILE A 47 9.43 -12.51 -25.38
CA ILE A 47 8.64 -12.22 -26.59
C ILE A 47 7.14 -12.37 -26.34
N GLU A 48 6.75 -13.43 -25.62
CA GLU A 48 5.35 -13.67 -25.26
C GLU A 48 4.81 -12.58 -24.33
N LEU A 49 5.62 -12.16 -23.34
CA LEU A 49 5.24 -11.09 -22.40
C LEU A 49 4.98 -9.75 -23.12
N GLU A 50 5.82 -9.36 -24.07
CA GLU A 50 5.63 -8.12 -24.84
C GLU A 50 4.43 -8.21 -25.79
N PHE A 51 4.19 -9.38 -26.39
CA PHE A 51 3.00 -9.60 -27.21
C PHE A 51 1.73 -9.54 -26.37
N TRP A 52 1.74 -10.18 -25.19
CA TRP A 52 0.62 -10.15 -24.24
C TRP A 52 0.30 -8.72 -23.80
N ARG A 53 1.30 -7.92 -23.40
CA ARG A 53 1.13 -6.51 -23.04
C ARG A 53 0.49 -5.70 -24.17
N SER A 54 0.81 -6.01 -25.42
CA SER A 54 0.23 -5.36 -26.59
C SER A 54 -1.22 -5.77 -26.80
N ALA A 55 -1.55 -7.06 -26.63
CA ALA A 55 -2.92 -7.56 -26.72
C ALA A 55 -3.81 -7.00 -25.61
N GLU A 56 -3.31 -6.96 -24.37
CA GLU A 56 -3.98 -6.39 -23.20
C GLU A 56 -4.25 -4.89 -23.37
N ARG A 57 -3.26 -4.14 -23.89
CA ARG A 57 -3.41 -2.70 -24.17
C ARG A 57 -4.47 -2.41 -25.22
N LEU A 58 -4.59 -3.27 -26.25
CA LEU A 58 -5.61 -3.12 -27.29
C LEU A 58 -7.00 -3.51 -26.79
N GLY A 59 -7.11 -4.53 -25.93
CA GLY A 59 -8.38 -4.91 -25.30
C GLY A 59 -9.46 -5.44 -26.25
N THR A 60 -9.16 -5.61 -27.54
CA THR A 60 -10.12 -6.06 -28.57
C THR A 60 -10.15 -7.58 -28.73
N PRO A 61 -11.29 -8.19 -29.11
CA PRO A 61 -11.35 -9.61 -29.44
C PRO A 61 -10.32 -10.03 -30.50
N GLU A 62 -10.06 -9.19 -31.49
CA GLU A 62 -9.09 -9.44 -32.56
C GLU A 62 -7.67 -9.55 -32.00
N ALA A 63 -7.30 -8.69 -31.05
CA ALA A 63 -6.00 -8.73 -30.39
C ALA A 63 -5.81 -10.00 -29.54
N TYR A 64 -6.85 -10.43 -28.81
CA TYR A 64 -6.79 -11.67 -28.02
C TYR A 64 -6.78 -12.93 -28.90
N ARG A 65 -7.52 -12.93 -30.03
CA ARG A 65 -7.43 -14.01 -31.03
C ARG A 65 -6.04 -14.07 -31.66
N ALA A 66 -5.44 -12.92 -31.97
CA ALA A 66 -4.07 -12.86 -32.50
C ALA A 66 -3.04 -13.40 -31.50
N TYR A 67 -3.18 -13.06 -30.21
CA TYR A 67 -2.34 -13.64 -29.16
C TYR A 67 -2.51 -15.17 -29.06
N LEU A 68 -3.75 -15.69 -29.08
CA LEU A 68 -4.01 -17.14 -29.04
C LEU A 68 -3.52 -17.89 -30.28
N ALA A 69 -3.48 -17.22 -31.44
CA ALA A 69 -2.90 -17.80 -32.65
C ALA A 69 -1.36 -17.92 -32.56
N ALA A 70 -0.69 -16.91 -31.98
CA ALA A 70 0.75 -16.91 -31.80
C ALA A 70 1.21 -17.81 -30.63
N PHE A 71 0.43 -17.88 -29.55
CA PHE A 71 0.75 -18.61 -28.32
C PHE A 71 -0.45 -19.48 -27.84
N PRO A 72 -0.80 -20.55 -28.56
CA PRO A 72 -2.01 -21.35 -28.28
C PRO A 72 -1.97 -22.07 -26.92
N GLN A 73 -0.78 -22.41 -26.44
CA GLN A 73 -0.54 -22.96 -25.09
C GLN A 73 0.31 -22.01 -24.25
N GLY A 74 0.30 -20.72 -24.61
CA GLY A 74 1.07 -19.68 -23.91
C GLY A 74 0.65 -19.51 -22.46
N PHE A 75 1.54 -18.92 -21.67
CA PHE A 75 1.33 -18.61 -20.27
C PHE A 75 0.05 -17.80 -20.02
N PHE A 76 -0.32 -16.88 -20.94
CA PHE A 76 -1.52 -16.06 -20.85
C PHE A 76 -2.70 -16.58 -21.69
N ALA A 77 -2.62 -17.80 -22.27
CA ALA A 77 -3.68 -18.34 -23.13
C ALA A 77 -5.03 -18.50 -22.41
N ALA A 78 -5.02 -18.82 -21.11
CA ALA A 78 -6.23 -18.87 -20.31
C ALA A 78 -6.91 -17.49 -20.19
N LEU A 79 -6.12 -16.43 -19.98
CA LEU A 79 -6.62 -15.05 -19.87
C LEU A 79 -7.20 -14.55 -21.19
N ALA A 80 -6.52 -14.81 -22.31
CA ALA A 80 -7.00 -14.44 -23.63
C ALA A 80 -8.33 -15.13 -23.99
N ARG A 81 -8.48 -16.42 -23.65
CA ARG A 81 -9.77 -17.14 -23.84
C ARG A 81 -10.88 -16.58 -22.96
N ALA A 82 -10.58 -16.24 -21.71
CA ALA A 82 -11.54 -15.62 -20.81
C ALA A 82 -12.01 -14.25 -21.32
N ALA A 83 -11.09 -13.42 -21.83
CA ALA A 83 -11.41 -12.12 -22.42
C ALA A 83 -12.35 -12.27 -23.64
N LEU A 84 -12.11 -13.27 -24.51
CA LEU A 84 -13.00 -13.57 -25.63
C LEU A 84 -14.39 -14.07 -25.19
N GLY A 85 -14.46 -14.82 -24.10
CA GLY A 85 -15.73 -15.28 -23.51
C GLY A 85 -16.56 -14.12 -22.96
N ALA A 86 -15.92 -13.11 -22.36
CA ALA A 86 -16.60 -11.92 -21.86
C ALA A 86 -17.10 -11.00 -22.99
N SER A 87 -16.35 -10.87 -24.08
CA SER A 87 -16.75 -10.05 -25.24
C SER A 87 -17.80 -10.71 -26.15
N GLY A 88 -18.07 -12.01 -25.98
CA GLY A 88 -19.09 -12.73 -26.76
C GLY A 88 -20.54 -12.43 -26.36
N ALA A 89 -20.78 -11.70 -25.28
CA ALA A 89 -22.12 -11.39 -24.78
C ALA A 89 -22.75 -10.12 -25.38
N THR A 90 -22.09 -9.45 -26.33
CA THR A 90 -22.64 -8.26 -27.00
C THR A 90 -22.46 -8.37 -28.51
N GLY A 91 -23.30 -9.22 -29.13
CA GLY A 91 -23.32 -9.34 -30.58
C GLY A 91 -24.08 -10.55 -31.10
N ALA A 92 -25.41 -10.62 -30.89
CA ALA A 92 -26.35 -11.35 -31.75
C ALA A 92 -27.80 -11.02 -31.35
N ALA A 93 -28.40 -10.05 -32.04
CA ALA A 93 -29.85 -9.87 -32.05
C ALA A 93 -30.44 -10.68 -33.22
N GLY A 94 -31.38 -11.58 -32.93
CA GLY A 94 -32.08 -12.36 -33.95
C GLY A 94 -33.07 -13.38 -33.38
N THR A 95 -34.30 -12.91 -33.15
CA THR A 95 -35.58 -13.65 -33.11
C THR A 95 -35.97 -14.53 -31.90
N ALA A 96 -37.05 -14.05 -31.26
CA ALA A 96 -38.29 -14.75 -30.88
C ALA A 96 -38.30 -15.81 -29.76
N GLY A 97 -39.22 -15.62 -28.80
CA GLY A 97 -39.84 -16.71 -28.04
C GLY A 97 -39.92 -16.47 -26.54
N ALA A 98 -41.09 -16.03 -26.07
CA ALA A 98 -41.45 -15.97 -24.66
C ALA A 98 -41.40 -17.36 -23.99
N VAL A 99 -41.11 -17.41 -22.69
CA VAL A 99 -41.96 -17.99 -21.64
C VAL A 99 -41.35 -17.66 -20.27
N ARG A 100 -42.26 -17.31 -19.36
CA ARG A 100 -42.06 -16.86 -17.98
C ARG A 100 -41.92 -18.07 -17.06
N ALA A 101 -40.95 -18.07 -16.14
CA ALA A 101 -40.97 -18.90 -14.93
C ALA A 101 -40.21 -18.21 -13.77
N THR A 102 -40.96 -17.69 -12.81
CA THR A 102 -40.59 -17.44 -11.40
C THR A 102 -40.35 -18.78 -10.69
N ALA A 103 -39.48 -19.02 -9.69
CA ALA A 103 -38.90 -18.26 -8.58
C ALA A 103 -37.67 -19.05 -8.02
N PRO A 104 -37.22 -18.94 -6.74
CA PRO A 104 -36.71 -17.81 -5.95
C PRO A 104 -35.26 -18.03 -5.43
N GLY A 105 -34.63 -16.98 -4.89
CA GLY A 105 -33.65 -17.10 -3.80
C GLY A 105 -32.22 -17.52 -4.15
N ALA A 106 -31.40 -16.57 -4.62
CA ALA A 106 -29.96 -16.59 -4.39
C ALA A 106 -29.47 -15.14 -4.24
N ALA A 107 -28.90 -14.84 -3.08
CA ALA A 107 -28.28 -13.55 -2.78
C ALA A 107 -27.23 -13.19 -3.85
N PRO A 108 -27.19 -11.93 -4.35
CA PRO A 108 -26.23 -11.58 -5.38
C PRO A 108 -24.82 -11.48 -4.77
N ALA A 109 -23.93 -12.35 -5.27
CA ALA A 109 -22.50 -12.17 -5.17
C ALA A 109 -22.10 -10.80 -5.71
N ALA A 110 -21.24 -10.10 -4.97
CA ALA A 110 -20.76 -8.76 -5.25
C ALA A 110 -20.19 -8.66 -6.68
N GLN A 111 -20.88 -7.86 -7.50
CA GLN A 111 -20.43 -7.46 -8.83
C GLN A 111 -19.24 -6.52 -8.69
N ALA A 112 -18.16 -6.82 -9.42
CA ALA A 112 -17.08 -5.88 -9.67
C ALA A 112 -17.60 -4.72 -10.55
N GLY A 113 -17.35 -3.48 -10.10
CA GLY A 113 -17.03 -2.38 -10.99
C GLY A 113 -18.18 -1.65 -11.68
N GLY A 114 -19.30 -1.40 -11.01
CA GLY A 114 -20.09 -0.21 -11.35
C GLY A 114 -19.38 1.02 -10.80
N VAL A 115 -18.75 1.83 -11.66
CA VAL A 115 -18.21 3.15 -11.28
C VAL A 115 -19.35 3.96 -10.65
N PRO A 116 -19.30 4.33 -9.36
CA PRO A 116 -20.34 5.17 -8.77
C PRO A 116 -20.36 6.52 -9.48
N ALA A 117 -21.54 7.13 -9.59
CA ALA A 117 -21.68 8.45 -10.17
C ALA A 117 -20.80 9.44 -9.39
N ALA A 118 -19.73 9.91 -10.06
CA ALA A 118 -18.85 10.95 -9.56
C ALA A 118 -19.68 12.11 -8.99
N SER A 119 -19.23 12.70 -7.88
CA SER A 119 -19.76 14.00 -7.44
C SER A 119 -19.87 14.93 -8.67
N PRO A 120 -21.07 15.39 -9.06
CA PRO A 120 -21.27 16.07 -10.35
C PRO A 120 -20.48 17.39 -10.46
N ALA A 121 -20.00 17.89 -9.32
CA ALA A 121 -19.17 19.08 -9.22
C ALA A 121 -17.69 18.86 -9.61
N LEU A 122 -17.17 17.63 -9.55
CA LEU A 122 -15.78 17.32 -9.88
C LEU A 122 -15.66 16.85 -11.32
N LYS A 123 -14.60 17.30 -12.00
CA LYS A 123 -14.25 16.75 -13.31
C LYS A 123 -13.88 15.28 -13.17
N TYR A 124 -14.25 14.48 -14.15
CA TYR A 124 -13.75 13.11 -14.26
C TYR A 124 -12.45 13.12 -15.05
N PHE A 125 -11.46 12.36 -14.59
CA PHE A 125 -10.26 12.06 -15.37
C PHE A 125 -9.78 10.65 -15.05
N THR A 126 -9.03 10.06 -15.97
CA THR A 126 -8.31 8.83 -15.74
C THR A 126 -6.96 8.94 -16.43
N ALA A 127 -5.86 8.71 -15.72
CA ALA A 127 -4.53 8.77 -16.30
C ALA A 127 -3.66 7.61 -15.81
N PRO A 128 -2.83 7.02 -16.68
CA PRO A 128 -1.93 5.95 -16.31
C PRO A 128 -0.93 6.41 -15.24
N VAL A 129 -0.67 5.55 -14.26
CA VAL A 129 0.39 5.79 -13.27
C VAL A 129 1.74 5.55 -13.93
N MET A 130 2.50 6.62 -14.19
CA MET A 130 3.78 6.53 -14.91
C MET A 130 4.92 5.90 -14.08
N GLN A 131 4.77 5.84 -12.76
CA GLN A 131 5.87 5.52 -11.83
C GLN A 131 5.61 4.34 -10.91
N SER A 132 4.56 3.51 -11.14
CA SER A 132 4.23 2.38 -10.25
C SER A 132 4.35 1.04 -10.97
N GLY A 133 5.08 0.11 -10.34
CA GLY A 133 5.41 -1.19 -10.93
C GLY A 133 4.41 -2.33 -10.75
N ALA A 134 3.33 -2.17 -9.95
CA ALA A 134 2.44 -3.30 -9.65
C ALA A 134 1.01 -2.92 -9.21
N VAL A 135 0.50 -1.74 -9.58
CA VAL A 135 -0.87 -1.32 -9.29
C VAL A 135 -1.76 -1.41 -10.52
N THR A 136 -2.99 -1.88 -10.32
CA THR A 136 -3.98 -2.13 -11.38
C THR A 136 -4.99 -0.99 -11.54
N PHE A 137 -4.84 0.10 -10.80
CA PHE A 137 -5.74 1.25 -10.82
C PHE A 137 -5.04 2.54 -11.25
N GLN A 138 -5.81 3.46 -11.82
CA GLN A 138 -5.34 4.68 -12.47
C GLN A 138 -5.49 5.92 -11.59
N LEU A 139 -4.78 7.01 -11.92
CA LEU A 139 -5.06 8.31 -11.31
C LEU A 139 -6.46 8.77 -11.69
N GLY A 140 -7.21 9.33 -10.74
CA GLY A 140 -8.60 9.73 -10.91
C GLY A 140 -9.62 8.60 -10.75
N GLU A 141 -9.17 7.35 -10.61
CA GLU A 141 -10.05 6.21 -10.31
C GLU A 141 -10.69 6.37 -8.94
N ARG A 142 -11.93 5.86 -8.81
CA ARG A 142 -12.78 6.06 -7.63
C ARG A 142 -13.07 4.74 -6.94
N PHE A 143 -13.01 4.75 -5.62
CA PHE A 143 -13.27 3.59 -4.77
C PHE A 143 -14.28 3.95 -3.70
N GLN A 144 -15.23 3.06 -3.45
CA GLN A 144 -16.18 3.18 -2.35
C GLN A 144 -15.65 2.41 -1.15
N GLY A 145 -15.39 3.09 -0.04
CA GLY A 145 -15.17 2.46 1.26
C GLY A 145 -16.49 2.32 2.04
N PRO A 146 -16.53 1.53 3.13
CA PRO A 146 -15.41 0.81 3.74
C PRO A 146 -14.86 -0.31 2.84
N GLY A 147 -13.54 -0.41 2.70
CA GLY A 147 -12.93 -1.37 1.78
C GLY A 147 -11.43 -1.59 2.01
N VAL A 148 -10.87 -2.60 1.36
CA VAL A 148 -9.42 -2.84 1.33
C VAL A 148 -8.95 -2.74 -0.10
N LEU A 149 -7.90 -1.95 -0.35
CA LEU A 149 -7.18 -1.95 -1.61
C LEU A 149 -5.88 -2.71 -1.46
N THR A 150 -5.51 -3.46 -2.49
CA THR A 150 -4.17 -4.03 -2.58
C THR A 150 -3.31 -3.09 -3.41
N VAL A 151 -2.27 -2.53 -2.79
CA VAL A 151 -1.26 -1.73 -3.47
C VAL A 151 -0.01 -2.57 -3.66
N GLY A 152 0.44 -2.69 -4.91
CA GLY A 152 1.65 -3.42 -5.25
C GLY A 152 2.80 -2.46 -5.52
N TRP A 153 3.96 -2.77 -4.95
CA TRP A 153 5.18 -2.05 -5.22
C TRP A 153 6.44 -2.92 -5.23
N ALA A 154 7.25 -2.80 -6.28
CA ALA A 154 8.50 -3.56 -6.47
C ALA A 154 8.37 -5.07 -6.16
N GLY A 155 7.20 -5.65 -6.48
CA GLY A 155 6.86 -7.05 -6.22
C GLY A 155 6.27 -7.36 -4.84
N ALA A 156 6.35 -6.44 -3.86
CA ALA A 156 5.62 -6.57 -2.61
C ALA A 156 4.23 -5.97 -2.72
N LYS A 157 3.23 -6.56 -2.06
CA LYS A 157 1.88 -6.01 -2.04
C LYS A 157 1.43 -5.77 -0.61
N ARG A 158 0.79 -4.64 -0.36
CA ARG A 158 0.23 -4.25 0.94
C ARG A 158 -1.26 -4.05 0.81
N GLN A 159 -1.98 -4.39 1.86
CA GLN A 159 -3.36 -4.02 2.02
C GLN A 159 -3.43 -2.64 2.67
N VAL A 160 -4.20 -1.74 2.08
CA VAL A 160 -4.53 -0.45 2.66
C VAL A 160 -6.03 -0.39 2.90
N VAL A 161 -6.42 0.05 4.08
CA VAL A 161 -7.82 0.09 4.51
C VAL A 161 -8.41 1.46 4.19
N LEU A 162 -9.41 1.50 3.33
CA LEU A 162 -10.16 2.70 2.93
C LEU A 162 -11.33 2.95 3.87
N PRO A 163 -11.41 4.12 4.52
CA PRO A 163 -12.57 4.49 5.33
C PRO A 163 -13.87 4.62 4.55
N PRO A 164 -15.04 4.63 5.22
CA PRO A 164 -16.31 4.90 4.57
C PRO A 164 -16.30 6.17 3.72
N GLY A 165 -16.87 6.09 2.52
CA GLY A 165 -16.99 7.20 1.57
C GLY A 165 -16.36 6.92 0.21
N GLU A 166 -16.59 7.83 -0.73
CA GLU A 166 -15.95 7.80 -2.04
C GLU A 166 -14.53 8.40 -1.93
N TRP A 167 -13.54 7.66 -2.44
CA TRP A 167 -12.14 8.03 -2.48
C TRP A 167 -11.64 8.06 -3.92
N VAL A 168 -10.97 9.14 -4.30
CA VAL A 168 -10.36 9.32 -5.62
C VAL A 168 -8.85 9.16 -5.50
N VAL A 169 -8.22 8.37 -6.37
CA VAL A 169 -6.76 8.27 -6.42
C VAL A 169 -6.17 9.57 -6.94
N LEU A 170 -5.43 10.28 -6.09
CA LEU A 170 -4.80 11.57 -6.43
C LEU A 170 -3.35 11.40 -6.84
N ALA A 171 -2.63 10.47 -6.23
CA ALA A 171 -1.24 10.24 -6.58
C ALA A 171 -0.83 8.83 -6.24
N MET A 172 0.12 8.33 -7.02
CA MET A 172 0.94 7.21 -6.63
C MET A 172 2.35 7.47 -7.12
N ALA A 173 3.32 7.42 -6.21
CA ALA A 173 4.70 7.62 -6.57
C ALA A 173 5.61 6.73 -5.74
N ASP A 174 6.66 6.27 -6.40
CA ASP A 174 7.74 5.50 -5.82
C ASP A 174 8.96 6.40 -5.71
N ALA A 175 9.53 6.48 -4.51
CA ALA A 175 10.67 7.35 -4.25
C ALA A 175 11.74 6.60 -3.44
N LYS A 176 12.98 6.90 -3.77
CA LYS A 176 14.11 6.60 -2.90
C LYS A 176 14.21 7.67 -1.84
N VAL A 177 13.95 7.31 -0.59
CA VAL A 177 14.02 8.21 0.56
C VAL A 177 15.31 7.92 1.30
N ASP A 178 16.09 8.98 1.55
CA ASP A 178 17.24 8.91 2.43
C ASP A 178 16.74 8.85 3.88
N MET A 179 16.90 7.69 4.50
CA MET A 179 16.50 7.40 5.88
C MET A 179 17.73 7.35 6.81
N THR A 180 18.85 7.95 6.41
CA THR A 180 20.04 8.00 7.24
C THR A 180 19.73 8.80 8.51
N PRO A 181 19.79 8.19 9.72
CA PRO A 181 19.48 8.91 10.95
C PRO A 181 20.46 10.08 11.13
N VAL A 182 19.93 11.24 11.51
CA VAL A 182 20.69 12.50 11.64
C VAL A 182 21.94 12.40 12.54
N PRO A 183 21.98 11.61 13.64
CA PRO A 183 23.16 11.57 14.50
C PRO A 183 24.28 10.62 14.05
N TYR A 184 24.05 9.67 13.14
CA TYR A 184 25.07 8.68 12.76
C TYR A 184 25.99 9.20 11.64
N ARG A 185 27.15 9.74 12.02
CA ARG A 185 28.28 10.07 11.11
C ARG A 185 29.05 8.83 10.62
N PHE A 186 28.37 7.77 10.20
CA PHE A 186 29.00 6.62 9.54
C PHE A 186 28.55 6.55 8.07
N PRO A 187 29.38 6.06 7.13
CA PRO A 187 29.24 6.36 5.70
C PRO A 187 28.11 5.61 4.98
N THR A 188 27.29 4.84 5.69
CA THR A 188 26.23 4.03 5.06
C THR A 188 24.96 4.84 4.91
N ARG A 189 24.79 5.45 3.73
CA ARG A 189 23.52 6.06 3.32
C ARG A 189 22.42 4.99 3.30
N VAL A 190 21.45 5.08 4.19
CA VAL A 190 20.30 4.16 4.19
C VAL A 190 19.27 4.71 3.24
N VAL A 191 19.30 4.25 1.99
CA VAL A 191 18.29 4.61 1.00
C VAL A 191 17.19 3.54 1.04
N ALA A 192 16.02 3.92 1.53
CA ALA A 192 14.85 3.08 1.46
C ALA A 192 14.08 3.39 0.18
N ASP A 193 13.66 2.33 -0.48
CA ASP A 193 12.58 2.43 -1.42
C ASP A 193 11.30 2.67 -0.55
N VAL A 194 10.58 3.80 -0.76
CA VAL A 194 9.23 4.07 -0.25
C VAL A 194 8.20 4.25 -1.40
N GLY A 195 7.09 3.52 -1.33
CA GLY A 195 5.91 3.74 -2.16
C GLY A 195 4.87 4.60 -1.43
N THR A 196 4.30 5.59 -2.10
CA THR A 196 3.27 6.49 -1.55
C THR A 196 2.00 6.45 -2.39
N LEU A 197 0.85 6.21 -1.75
CA LEU A 197 -0.49 6.33 -2.33
C LEU A 197 -1.24 7.48 -1.66
N VAL A 198 -1.83 8.36 -2.45
CA VAL A 198 -2.69 9.46 -1.98
C VAL A 198 -4.10 9.27 -2.53
N LEU A 199 -5.08 9.24 -1.64
CA LEU A 199 -6.50 9.21 -1.97
C LEU A 199 -7.19 10.44 -1.40
N GLY A 200 -8.08 11.07 -2.16
CA GLY A 200 -8.84 12.25 -1.75
C GLY A 200 -10.33 11.95 -1.62
N ARG A 201 -10.96 12.51 -0.60
CA ARG A 201 -12.41 12.54 -0.43
C ARG A 201 -12.89 13.98 -0.44
N PHE A 202 -14.00 14.24 -1.11
CA PHE A 202 -14.45 15.58 -1.45
C PHE A 202 -15.86 15.88 -0.94
N SER A 203 -16.13 17.17 -0.75
CA SER A 203 -17.47 17.74 -0.58
C SER A 203 -17.63 18.85 -1.64
N GLY A 204 -18.44 18.58 -2.66
CA GLY A 204 -18.46 19.42 -3.87
C GLY A 204 -17.09 19.45 -4.55
N THR A 205 -16.53 20.64 -4.76
CA THR A 205 -15.17 20.83 -5.31
C THR A 205 -14.10 20.92 -4.23
N ARG A 206 -14.46 20.86 -2.95
CA ARG A 206 -13.50 21.05 -1.85
C ARG A 206 -13.00 19.71 -1.33
N LEU A 207 -11.68 19.58 -1.18
CA LEU A 207 -11.08 18.42 -0.53
C LEU A 207 -11.43 18.45 0.96
N MET A 208 -12.09 17.41 1.44
CA MET A 208 -12.52 17.28 2.83
C MET A 208 -11.51 16.47 3.63
N SER A 209 -11.06 15.35 3.05
CA SER A 209 -10.08 14.48 3.68
C SER A 209 -9.14 13.90 2.63
N ALA A 210 -7.91 13.58 3.02
CA ALA A 210 -6.99 12.80 2.20
C ALA A 210 -6.37 11.67 3.02
N MET A 211 -6.24 10.49 2.44
CA MET A 211 -5.46 9.39 2.98
C MET A 211 -4.12 9.34 2.25
N VAL A 212 -3.04 9.32 3.02
CA VAL A 212 -1.66 9.15 2.53
C VAL A 212 -1.11 7.88 3.13
N TYR A 213 -0.90 6.87 2.30
CA TYR A 213 -0.26 5.62 2.69
C TYR A 213 1.18 5.64 2.24
N GLN A 214 2.09 5.31 3.14
CA GLN A 214 3.49 5.11 2.81
C GLN A 214 3.90 3.71 3.23
N THR A 215 4.57 3.00 2.33
CA THR A 215 4.99 1.63 2.59
C THR A 215 6.44 1.44 2.17
N SER A 216 7.18 0.67 2.94
CA SER A 216 8.44 0.09 2.48
C SER A 216 8.48 -1.40 2.75
N VAL A 217 9.23 -2.07 1.91
CA VAL A 217 9.49 -3.52 1.97
C VAL A 217 10.83 -3.81 2.63
N ARG A 218 11.71 -2.81 2.67
CA ARG A 218 13.02 -2.97 3.28
C ARG A 218 12.87 -2.87 4.80
N PRO A 219 13.55 -3.74 5.55
CA PRO A 219 13.77 -3.53 6.98
C PRO A 219 14.25 -2.11 7.23
N ILE A 220 13.50 -1.35 8.02
CA ILE A 220 13.97 -0.06 8.54
C ILE A 220 14.09 -0.26 10.04
N SER A 221 15.32 -0.19 10.54
CA SER A 221 15.53 -0.05 11.99
C SER A 221 15.06 1.33 12.37
N VAL A 222 14.12 1.39 13.29
CA VAL A 222 13.59 2.63 13.83
C VAL A 222 14.23 2.76 15.20
N ASP A 223 15.42 3.35 15.22
CA ASP A 223 16.18 3.49 16.46
C ASP A 223 15.44 4.49 17.38
N ASP A 224 14.84 5.52 16.77
CA ASP A 224 13.89 6.40 17.41
C ASP A 224 12.76 6.87 16.46
N TRP A 225 11.79 7.58 17.03
CA TRP A 225 10.68 8.14 16.25
C TRP A 225 11.06 9.39 15.45
N THR A 226 12.31 9.85 15.52
CA THR A 226 12.82 10.93 14.66
C THR A 226 13.07 10.42 13.24
N ASP A 227 13.37 9.12 13.10
CA ASP A 227 13.52 8.44 11.80
C ASP A 227 12.17 8.23 11.06
N ILE A 228 11.05 8.51 11.72
CA ILE A 228 9.71 8.39 11.16
C ILE A 228 8.99 9.74 11.22
N ALA A 229 8.90 10.37 10.06
CA ALA A 229 8.17 11.62 9.87
C ALA A 229 6.73 11.51 10.44
N GLY A 230 6.39 12.42 11.35
CA GLY A 230 5.03 12.54 11.90
C GLY A 230 4.77 11.83 13.23
N CYS A 231 5.76 11.16 13.82
CA CYS A 231 5.63 10.49 15.12
C CYS A 231 6.48 11.09 16.24
N GLN A 232 7.42 11.97 15.90
CA GLN A 232 8.15 12.75 16.90
C GLN A 232 7.24 13.84 17.51
N PRO A 233 7.32 14.11 18.82
CA PRO A 233 6.63 15.23 19.47
C PRO A 233 7.26 16.61 19.17
N GLY A 234 8.09 16.74 18.12
CA GLY A 234 8.88 17.94 17.86
C GLY A 234 8.13 19.04 17.10
N GLY A 235 8.01 20.22 17.72
CA GLY A 235 7.73 21.51 17.07
C GLY A 235 6.27 21.97 17.09
N LEU A 236 5.32 21.06 16.89
CA LEU A 236 3.88 21.36 16.95
C LEU A 236 3.25 20.57 18.10
N GLU A 237 2.39 21.23 18.89
CA GLU A 237 1.69 20.57 19.99
C GLU A 237 0.81 19.44 19.45
N SER A 238 1.09 18.20 19.88
CA SER A 238 0.21 17.08 19.59
C SER A 238 -1.07 17.17 20.42
N LEU A 239 -2.21 17.02 19.75
CA LEU A 239 -3.51 16.88 20.38
C LEU A 239 -3.66 15.49 21.03
N PHE A 240 -3.03 14.49 20.42
CA PHE A 240 -2.89 13.13 20.95
C PHE A 240 -1.56 12.55 20.49
N HIS A 241 -0.93 11.75 21.35
CA HIS A 241 0.30 11.04 21.03
C HIS A 241 0.44 9.80 21.91
N GLU A 242 0.67 8.66 21.26
CA GLU A 242 0.92 7.39 21.91
C GLU A 242 1.99 6.63 21.11
N ASN A 243 3.02 6.17 21.80
CA ASN A 243 4.06 5.33 21.23
C ASN A 243 4.12 4.02 21.98
N THR A 244 4.05 2.90 21.28
CA THR A 244 4.39 1.60 21.82
C THR A 244 5.78 1.21 21.28
N ARG A 245 6.74 1.03 22.18
CA ARG A 245 8.00 0.33 21.91
C ARG A 245 7.92 -1.08 22.51
N PRO A 246 7.26 -2.05 21.85
CA PRO A 246 7.27 -3.42 22.34
C PRO A 246 8.64 -4.06 22.05
N SER A 247 9.43 -4.27 23.10
CA SER A 247 10.41 -5.37 23.23
C SER A 247 11.16 -5.81 21.94
N GLY A 248 11.71 -4.85 21.19
CA GLY A 248 12.70 -5.06 20.14
C GLY A 248 12.23 -5.60 18.78
N LEU A 249 10.99 -6.07 18.64
CA LEU A 249 10.54 -6.68 17.37
C LEU A 249 9.60 -5.79 16.57
N ARG A 250 8.91 -4.85 17.22
CA ARG A 250 7.90 -4.01 16.60
C ARG A 250 7.91 -2.62 17.20
N SER A 251 7.55 -1.61 16.42
CA SER A 251 7.30 -0.25 16.90
C SER A 251 6.00 0.26 16.30
N ALA A 252 5.13 0.84 17.13
CA ALA A 252 3.93 1.51 16.64
C ALA A 252 3.73 2.87 17.29
N CYS A 253 3.21 3.81 16.50
CA CYS A 253 2.93 5.18 16.92
C CYS A 253 1.56 5.59 16.40
N ALA A 254 0.85 6.34 17.22
CA ALA A 254 -0.40 6.99 16.90
C ALA A 254 -0.33 8.45 17.34
N ALA A 255 -0.64 9.39 16.45
CA ALA A 255 -0.61 10.81 16.74
C ALA A 255 -1.75 11.57 16.07
N LEU A 256 -2.25 12.61 16.73
CA LEU A 256 -3.14 13.61 16.15
C LEU A 256 -2.48 14.98 16.35
N ARG A 257 -2.26 15.72 15.26
CA ARG A 257 -1.62 17.03 15.32
C ARG A 257 -2.13 17.94 14.20
N PRO A 258 -2.12 19.25 14.39
CA PRO A 258 -2.33 20.16 13.27
C PRO A 258 -1.10 20.18 12.35
N VAL A 259 -1.32 20.33 11.05
CA VAL A 259 -0.27 20.40 10.03
C VAL A 259 -0.56 21.55 9.07
N PRO A 260 0.32 22.56 8.99
CA PRO A 260 0.12 23.66 8.06
C PRO A 260 0.37 23.21 6.63
N ALA A 261 -0.57 23.54 5.74
CA ALA A 261 -0.50 23.30 4.30
C ALA A 261 0.12 21.93 3.92
N PRO A 262 -0.43 20.79 4.37
CA PRO A 262 0.24 19.48 4.31
C PRO A 262 0.55 19.03 2.88
N LEU A 263 -0.25 19.47 1.91
CA LEU A 263 -0.05 19.15 0.50
C LEU A 263 1.13 19.90 -0.12
N THR A 264 1.79 20.83 0.56
CA THR A 264 2.95 21.58 0.05
C THR A 264 4.29 20.85 0.23
N ALA A 265 4.28 19.70 0.91
CA ALA A 265 5.46 18.87 1.07
C ALA A 265 6.12 18.56 -0.28
N LYS A 266 7.46 18.59 -0.30
CA LYS A 266 8.29 18.38 -1.50
C LYS A 266 8.52 16.89 -1.69
N SER A 267 7.53 16.20 -2.24
CA SER A 267 7.65 14.81 -2.69
C SER A 267 6.92 14.62 -4.01
N ALA A 268 7.38 13.67 -4.82
CA ALA A 268 6.75 13.34 -6.11
C ALA A 268 5.25 13.01 -5.95
N ALA A 269 4.88 12.29 -4.89
CA ALA A 269 3.48 11.97 -4.61
C ALA A 269 2.65 13.23 -4.27
N MET A 270 3.19 14.18 -3.52
CA MET A 270 2.46 15.40 -3.17
C MET A 270 2.39 16.37 -4.35
N GLU A 271 3.41 16.42 -5.19
CA GLU A 271 3.39 17.14 -6.47
C GLU A 271 2.31 16.58 -7.41
N GLU A 272 2.27 15.25 -7.59
CA GLU A 272 1.26 14.59 -8.41
C GLU A 272 -0.14 14.77 -7.81
N ALA A 273 -0.29 14.75 -6.49
CA ALA A 273 -1.56 14.97 -5.83
C ALA A 273 -2.08 16.40 -6.09
N ARG A 274 -1.21 17.41 -6.01
CA ARG A 274 -1.55 18.80 -6.37
C ARG A 274 -1.94 18.90 -7.85
N ALA A 275 -1.23 18.22 -8.75
CA ALA A 275 -1.57 18.19 -10.17
C ALA A 275 -2.93 17.51 -10.44
N SER A 276 -3.21 16.39 -9.77
CA SER A 276 -4.52 15.72 -9.84
C SER A 276 -5.65 16.58 -9.32
N LEU A 277 -5.45 17.29 -8.21
CA LEU A 277 -6.45 18.23 -7.68
C LEU A 277 -6.76 19.34 -8.69
N ALA A 278 -5.74 19.89 -9.35
CA ALA A 278 -5.94 20.88 -10.42
C ALA A 278 -6.73 20.28 -11.61
N ARG A 279 -6.44 19.05 -12.04
CA ARG A 279 -7.20 18.35 -13.10
C ARG A 279 -8.65 18.10 -12.72
N LEU A 280 -8.92 17.77 -11.45
CA LEU A 280 -10.27 17.60 -10.92
C LEU A 280 -11.06 18.92 -10.85
N GLY A 281 -10.38 20.08 -10.90
CA GLY A 281 -10.97 21.36 -10.54
C GLY A 281 -11.27 21.47 -9.04
N ALA A 282 -10.54 20.71 -8.22
CA ALA A 282 -10.71 20.68 -6.79
C ALA A 282 -9.93 21.81 -6.10
N THR A 283 -10.42 22.24 -4.95
CA THR A 283 -9.80 23.26 -4.10
C THR A 283 -9.42 22.68 -2.75
N VAL A 284 -8.33 23.21 -2.18
CA VAL A 284 -7.87 22.90 -0.83
C VAL A 284 -7.55 24.23 -0.16
N GLN A 285 -8.01 24.43 1.07
CA GLN A 285 -7.83 25.68 1.81
C GLN A 285 -7.45 25.37 3.25
N GLY A 286 -6.50 26.14 3.76
CA GLY A 286 -6.08 26.10 5.15
C GLY A 286 -5.20 24.92 5.54
N ASP A 287 -5.04 24.83 6.85
CA ASP A 287 -4.30 23.79 7.55
C ASP A 287 -5.21 22.56 7.75
N ALA A 288 -4.57 21.41 7.94
CA ALA A 288 -5.28 20.17 8.22
C ALA A 288 -5.01 19.68 9.64
N LEU A 289 -5.89 18.82 10.13
CA LEU A 289 -5.58 17.89 11.22
C LEU A 289 -5.03 16.61 10.60
N ALA A 290 -3.83 16.19 11.02
CA ALA A 290 -3.22 14.95 10.62
C ALA A 290 -3.38 13.90 11.71
N THR A 291 -4.10 12.83 11.38
CA THR A 291 -4.20 11.61 12.17
C THR A 291 -3.24 10.57 11.59
N ILE A 292 -2.21 10.23 12.35
CA ILE A 292 -1.05 9.48 11.87
C ILE A 292 -0.99 8.16 12.64
N VAL A 293 -0.91 7.05 11.91
CA VAL A 293 -0.58 5.72 12.45
C VAL A 293 0.63 5.21 11.71
N VAL A 294 1.64 4.77 12.45
CA VAL A 294 2.81 4.11 11.89
C VAL A 294 3.05 2.79 12.60
N VAL A 295 3.32 1.75 11.82
CA VAL A 295 3.76 0.43 12.28
C VAL A 295 5.05 0.08 11.54
N SER A 296 6.07 -0.34 12.29
CA SER A 296 7.34 -0.81 11.74
C SER A 296 7.81 -2.08 12.44
N GLU A 297 8.39 -2.99 11.67
CA GLU A 297 9.08 -4.18 12.16
C GLU A 297 10.33 -4.46 11.31
N PRO A 298 11.47 -4.83 11.90
CA PRO A 298 12.66 -5.16 11.12
C PRO A 298 12.43 -6.23 10.05
N SER A 299 11.61 -7.25 10.34
CA SER A 299 11.36 -8.35 9.39
C SER A 299 10.35 -8.04 8.29
N ARG A 300 9.58 -6.94 8.43
CA ARG A 300 8.45 -6.63 7.55
C ARG A 300 8.47 -5.20 7.01
N GLY A 301 9.45 -4.37 7.34
CA GLY A 301 9.54 -3.00 6.86
C GLY A 301 8.65 -2.04 7.64
N TYR A 302 8.00 -1.09 6.98
CA TYR A 302 7.07 -0.17 7.63
C TYR A 302 5.83 0.10 6.80
N LEU A 303 4.75 0.45 7.49
CA LEU A 303 3.51 0.95 6.94
C LEU A 303 3.06 2.15 7.76
N ALA A 304 2.85 3.28 7.08
CA ALA A 304 2.27 4.48 7.66
C ALA A 304 0.97 4.80 6.94
N GLY A 305 -0.07 5.10 7.71
CA GLY A 305 -1.32 5.69 7.23
C GLY A 305 -1.52 7.04 7.88
N THR A 306 -1.58 8.09 7.07
CA THR A 306 -1.90 9.45 7.51
C THR A 306 -3.22 9.87 6.91
N ARG A 307 -4.18 10.22 7.77
CA ARG A 307 -5.42 10.87 7.37
C ARG A 307 -5.28 12.38 7.62
N LEU A 308 -5.46 13.16 6.58
CA LEU A 308 -5.53 14.62 6.63
C LEU A 308 -7.00 15.01 6.57
N ASP A 309 -7.49 15.79 7.53
CA ASP A 309 -8.85 16.33 7.54
C ASP A 309 -8.80 17.85 7.52
N TRP A 310 -9.57 18.47 6.62
CA TRP A 310 -9.75 19.93 6.54
C TRP A 310 -11.05 20.32 7.24
N PRO A 311 -11.01 20.65 8.54
CA PRO A 311 -12.22 20.80 9.35
C PRO A 311 -13.10 21.96 8.88
N GLY A 312 -12.58 22.93 8.12
CA GLY A 312 -13.40 24.03 7.62
C GLY A 312 -14.45 23.64 6.59
N VAL A 313 -14.40 22.41 6.04
CA VAL A 313 -15.51 21.86 5.26
C VAL A 313 -16.74 21.59 6.12
N ALA A 314 -16.54 21.07 7.33
CA ALA A 314 -17.62 20.65 8.23
C ALA A 314 -17.99 21.73 9.26
N LEU A 315 -17.00 22.51 9.71
CA LEU A 315 -17.15 23.44 10.83
C LEU A 315 -17.27 24.91 10.40
N GLY A 316 -16.92 25.26 9.15
CA GLY A 316 -16.86 26.63 8.67
C GLY A 316 -15.41 27.14 8.49
N PRO A 317 -15.20 28.22 7.71
CA PRO A 317 -13.88 28.70 7.32
C PRO A 317 -12.96 29.07 8.51
N GLU A 318 -13.52 29.42 9.66
CA GLU A 318 -12.76 29.68 10.89
C GLU A 318 -12.00 28.45 11.41
N ALA A 319 -12.39 27.24 10.99
CA ALA A 319 -11.71 26.01 11.32
C ALA A 319 -10.51 25.71 10.41
N ASP A 320 -10.36 26.41 9.27
CA ASP A 320 -9.24 26.23 8.34
C ASP A 320 -7.89 26.68 8.93
N ALA A 321 -7.89 27.44 10.02
CA ALA A 321 -6.70 27.73 10.82
C ALA A 321 -6.36 26.58 11.78
N ALA A 322 -6.31 25.34 11.27
CA ALA A 322 -6.02 24.16 12.10
C ALA A 322 -4.67 24.25 12.81
N ALA A 323 -3.66 24.96 12.27
CA ALA A 323 -2.39 25.20 12.97
C ALA A 323 -2.53 25.85 14.35
N ALA A 324 -3.63 26.59 14.59
CA ALA A 324 -3.93 27.20 15.88
C ALA A 324 -4.65 26.26 16.87
N TRP A 325 -4.94 25.02 16.48
CA TRP A 325 -5.62 24.05 17.35
C TRP A 325 -4.62 23.43 18.32
N THR A 326 -4.50 24.05 19.50
CA THR A 326 -3.83 23.48 20.67
C THR A 326 -4.79 22.61 21.48
N ARG A 327 -4.31 21.80 22.44
CA ARG A 327 -5.21 21.06 23.33
C ARG A 327 -6.10 22.01 24.14
N ALA A 328 -5.50 23.07 24.67
CA ALA A 328 -6.21 24.09 25.44
C ALA A 328 -7.26 24.83 24.59
N ALA A 329 -6.91 25.29 23.38
CA ALA A 329 -7.83 26.01 22.50
C ALA A 329 -8.96 25.10 21.98
N SER A 330 -8.66 23.83 21.72
CA SER A 330 -9.67 22.86 21.28
C SER A 330 -10.67 22.55 22.39
N ALA A 331 -10.21 22.44 23.64
CA ALA A 331 -11.08 22.18 24.80
C ALA A 331 -12.07 23.33 25.09
N GLN A 332 -11.72 24.57 24.73
CA GLN A 332 -12.58 25.74 24.93
C GLN A 332 -13.69 25.88 23.88
N ASN A 333 -13.66 25.11 22.80
CA ASN A 333 -14.67 25.15 21.73
C ASN A 333 -15.31 23.77 21.57
N ALA A 334 -16.59 23.64 21.91
CA ALA A 334 -17.30 22.35 21.91
C ALA A 334 -17.25 21.62 20.55
N LYS A 335 -17.32 22.34 19.42
CA LYS A 335 -17.22 21.72 18.10
C LYS A 335 -15.82 21.18 17.83
N ARG A 336 -14.77 21.96 18.16
CA ARG A 336 -13.37 21.51 18.02
C ARG A 336 -13.09 20.31 18.92
N ALA A 337 -13.52 20.37 20.18
CA ALA A 337 -13.39 19.28 21.14
C ALA A 337 -14.03 17.99 20.62
N ALA A 338 -15.27 18.07 20.09
CA ALA A 338 -15.97 16.92 19.51
C ALA A 338 -15.23 16.36 18.28
N THR A 339 -14.73 17.21 17.38
CA THR A 339 -13.93 16.77 16.23
C THR A 339 -12.65 16.07 16.66
N VAL A 340 -11.91 16.63 17.62
CA VAL A 340 -10.67 16.01 18.14
C VAL A 340 -10.97 14.66 18.80
N ALA A 341 -12.02 14.58 19.62
CA ALA A 341 -12.43 13.32 20.25
C ALA A 341 -12.79 12.25 19.22
N GLY A 342 -13.59 12.59 18.19
CA GLY A 342 -13.96 11.66 17.12
C GLY A 342 -12.76 11.18 16.30
N LEU A 343 -11.75 12.04 16.07
CA LEU A 343 -10.50 11.63 15.41
C LEU A 343 -9.65 10.70 16.27
N ILE A 344 -9.61 10.91 17.59
CA ILE A 344 -8.91 10.02 18.52
C ILE A 344 -9.59 8.64 18.58
N GLU A 345 -10.93 8.61 18.61
CA GLU A 345 -11.69 7.37 18.56
C GLU A 345 -11.44 6.62 17.24
N TRP A 346 -11.55 7.33 16.11
CA TRP A 346 -11.24 6.77 14.80
C TRP A 346 -9.80 6.25 14.73
N LEU A 347 -8.82 6.97 15.28
CA LEU A 347 -7.42 6.57 15.34
C LEU A 347 -7.24 5.25 16.09
N GLY A 348 -7.95 5.05 17.20
CA GLY A 348 -7.94 3.79 17.96
C GLY A 348 -8.40 2.60 17.13
N THR A 349 -9.55 2.74 16.45
CA THR A 349 -10.11 1.70 15.55
C THR A 349 -9.21 1.46 14.34
N TYR A 350 -8.76 2.54 13.70
CA TYR A 350 -7.95 2.47 12.50
C TYR A 350 -6.57 1.85 12.75
N ARG A 351 -5.98 2.11 13.93
CA ARG A 351 -4.72 1.49 14.35
C ARG A 351 -4.81 -0.03 14.35
N LYS A 352 -5.90 -0.60 14.88
CA LYS A 352 -6.12 -2.06 14.88
C LYS A 352 -6.19 -2.61 13.46
N LEU A 353 -6.89 -1.92 12.56
CA LEU A 353 -7.03 -2.36 11.18
C LEU A 353 -5.72 -2.27 10.39
N LEU A 354 -4.95 -1.20 10.61
CA LEU A 354 -3.61 -1.06 10.03
C LEU A 354 -2.66 -2.12 10.56
N ASP A 355 -2.76 -2.46 11.85
CA ASP A 355 -2.02 -3.57 12.44
C ASP A 355 -2.35 -4.90 11.73
N ASP A 356 -3.64 -5.23 11.64
CA ASP A 356 -4.08 -6.46 10.98
C ASP A 356 -3.63 -6.49 9.51
N ALA A 357 -3.85 -5.40 8.76
CA ALA A 357 -3.43 -5.26 7.35
C ALA A 357 -1.90 -5.35 7.17
N TYR A 358 -1.13 -4.83 8.12
CA TYR A 358 0.33 -4.97 8.15
C TYR A 358 0.76 -6.42 8.38
N GLY A 359 -0.03 -7.15 9.16
CA GLY A 359 0.13 -8.57 9.46
C GLY A 359 -0.06 -9.50 8.26
N PHE A 360 -0.91 -9.12 7.31
CA PHE A 360 -1.26 -9.93 6.15
C PHE A 360 -0.17 -9.93 5.08
N LYS A 361 0.48 -11.09 4.88
CA LYS A 361 1.21 -11.39 3.66
C LYS A 361 0.21 -11.91 2.63
N ILE A 362 -0.12 -11.13 1.61
CA ILE A 362 -0.87 -11.66 0.48
C ILE A 362 0.05 -12.63 -0.28
N ASN A 363 -0.36 -13.90 -0.40
CA ASN A 363 0.36 -14.84 -1.24
C ASN A 363 0.21 -14.41 -2.71
N GLN A 364 1.27 -14.53 -3.52
CA GLN A 364 1.21 -14.25 -4.96
C GLN A 364 0.08 -15.02 -5.67
N ASP A 365 -0.31 -16.19 -5.15
CA ASP A 365 -1.43 -16.97 -5.68
C ASP A 365 -2.82 -16.38 -5.41
N ASP A 366 -3.02 -15.69 -4.27
CA ASP A 366 -4.27 -14.95 -3.97
C ASP A 366 -4.46 -13.72 -4.88
N LEU A 367 -3.45 -13.43 -5.72
CA LEU A 367 -3.40 -12.26 -6.59
C LEU A 367 -3.66 -12.61 -8.06
N LYS A 368 -4.00 -13.87 -8.37
CA LYS A 368 -4.47 -14.26 -9.69
C LYS A 368 -5.83 -13.59 -9.93
N ALA A 369 -6.05 -13.09 -11.14
CA ALA A 369 -7.33 -12.50 -11.51
C ALA A 369 -8.47 -13.50 -11.23
N GLY A 370 -9.45 -13.09 -10.42
CA GLY A 370 -10.56 -13.95 -9.98
C GLY A 370 -10.31 -14.77 -8.71
N ALA A 371 -9.12 -14.71 -8.10
CA ALA A 371 -8.91 -15.26 -6.77
C ALA A 371 -9.62 -14.40 -5.72
N SER A 372 -10.51 -15.01 -4.94
CA SER A 372 -11.02 -14.38 -3.72
C SER A 372 -9.89 -14.37 -2.68
N PRO A 373 -9.48 -13.20 -2.17
CA PRO A 373 -8.44 -13.14 -1.16
C PRO A 373 -8.89 -13.94 0.06
N SER A 374 -8.14 -15.00 0.39
CA SER A 374 -8.51 -16.00 1.39
C SER A 374 -8.65 -15.47 2.84
N GLY A 375 -8.50 -14.16 3.07
CA GLY A 375 -8.61 -13.52 4.40
C GLY A 375 -9.36 -12.19 4.48
N ASN A 376 -9.82 -11.59 3.38
CA ASN A 376 -10.38 -10.22 3.40
C ASN A 376 -11.71 -10.09 4.17
N ALA A 377 -12.48 -11.18 4.26
CA ALA A 377 -13.76 -11.18 4.95
C ALA A 377 -13.64 -11.01 6.48
N ALA A 378 -12.45 -11.20 7.07
CA ALA A 378 -12.23 -10.96 8.50
C ALA A 378 -11.93 -9.47 8.77
N LEU A 379 -11.06 -8.85 7.97
CA LEU A 379 -10.69 -7.43 8.10
C LEU A 379 -11.88 -6.47 7.95
N LEU A 380 -12.85 -6.82 7.10
CA LEU A 380 -13.99 -5.94 6.79
C LEU A 380 -15.16 -6.06 7.79
N ARG A 381 -15.27 -7.15 8.55
CA ARG A 381 -16.38 -7.35 9.51
C ARG A 381 -16.32 -6.34 10.66
N ASP A 382 -15.12 -6.01 11.11
CA ASP A 382 -14.90 -5.06 12.20
C ASP A 382 -14.99 -3.59 11.74
N PHE A 383 -15.20 -3.34 10.44
CA PHE A 383 -15.15 -2.00 9.85
C PHE A 383 -16.51 -1.41 9.47
N GLN A 384 -17.60 -2.05 9.89
CA GLN A 384 -18.92 -1.42 9.84
C GLN A 384 -19.03 -0.43 11.00
N PRO A 385 -19.34 0.86 10.73
CA PRO A 385 -19.65 1.79 11.80
C PRO A 385 -20.88 1.28 12.57
N GLY A 386 -20.83 1.38 13.90
CA GLY A 386 -22.02 1.30 14.75
C GLY A 386 -22.91 2.52 14.58
#